data_AF-A0A7W3YU69-F1
#
_entry.id   AF-A0A7W3YU69-F1
#
_cell.length_a   1.000
_cell.length_b   1.000
_cell.length_c   1.000
_cell.angle_alpha   90.00
_cell.angle_beta   90.00
_cell.angle_gamma   90.00
#
_symmetry.space_group_name_H-M   'P 1'
#
loop_
_entity.id
_entity.type
_entity.pdbx_description
1 polymer ?
#
loop_
_entity_poly.entity_id
_entity_poly.type
_entity_poly.pdbx_seq_one_letter_code
_entity_poly.pdbx_strand_id
1 'polypeptide(L)'
;MSSPRLLLSTALLALSLTTATAQAAEPDRNSPAPMTAAQIIAAAPASAWRTPDPDNLLYMQLPGGLVVIELAPQFAPRHVANIRQLARQGFWDGLSVYRVQDNFVAQFGDALADDPAIARPLGAAATALPAEFEVPSSSVAFTALPDPDGWSDAAGFVDGFAAARDHQSATTWMAHCYGMVGAGRNNAPDSSQGAELYVVIGQAPRNLDRNMSAVGRVIHGIEHLSALPRGPEPMGFYPQRSQDTPIASIQLASSLPPEQRLPLQVLRTDSASFAAATEARRNRRDAFYQRPAGHIDLCNIPLPSRLASAP
;
A
#
# COMPACT_ATOMS: atom_id res chain seq x y z
N MET A 1 -78.69 51.28 -28.37
CA MET A 1 -78.18 52.26 -29.35
C MET A 1 -76.90 52.87 -28.79
N SER A 2 -75.86 52.91 -29.63
CA SER A 2 -74.60 53.66 -29.49
C SER A 2 -73.46 53.09 -28.62
N SER A 3 -72.55 52.35 -29.29
CA SER A 3 -71.08 52.49 -29.16
C SER A 3 -70.64 53.94 -29.51
N PRO A 4 -69.39 54.45 -29.30
CA PRO A 4 -68.08 53.78 -29.11
C PRO A 4 -67.23 54.44 -27.96
N ARG A 5 -65.96 54.12 -27.60
CA ARG A 5 -64.69 54.06 -28.36
C ARG A 5 -63.59 53.37 -27.53
N LEU A 6 -62.70 52.68 -28.25
CA LEU A 6 -61.38 52.19 -27.84
C LEU A 6 -60.49 53.29 -27.26
N LEU A 7 -59.69 52.94 -26.24
CA LEU A 7 -58.31 53.39 -26.08
C LEU A 7 -57.50 52.24 -25.45
N LEU A 8 -56.64 51.62 -26.26
CA LEU A 8 -55.58 50.71 -25.79
C LEU A 8 -54.56 51.53 -24.98
N SER A 9 -54.21 51.07 -23.78
CA SER A 9 -53.03 51.51 -23.05
C SER A 9 -52.21 50.29 -22.68
N THR A 10 -51.16 50.04 -23.46
CA THR A 10 -50.11 49.06 -23.21
C THR A 10 -49.28 49.49 -22.01
N ALA A 11 -49.47 48.83 -20.87
CA ALA A 11 -48.57 48.94 -19.72
C ALA A 11 -47.45 47.89 -19.87
N LEU A 12 -46.25 48.33 -20.28
CA LEU A 12 -45.03 47.55 -20.14
C LEU A 12 -44.69 47.42 -18.65
N LEU A 13 -44.86 46.23 -18.07
CA LEU A 13 -44.28 45.91 -16.77
C LEU A 13 -42.82 45.49 -16.98
N ALA A 14 -41.89 46.35 -16.57
CA ALA A 14 -40.46 46.07 -16.63
C ALA A 14 -40.10 44.94 -15.65
N LEU A 15 -39.65 43.81 -16.20
CA LEU A 15 -39.10 42.69 -15.42
C LEU A 15 -37.69 43.07 -14.97
N SER A 16 -37.52 43.50 -13.72
CA SER A 16 -36.22 43.78 -13.12
C SER A 16 -35.47 42.47 -12.87
N LEU A 17 -34.60 42.08 -13.81
CA LEU A 17 -33.59 41.03 -13.57
C LEU A 17 -32.58 41.54 -12.54
N THR A 18 -32.71 41.09 -11.29
CA THR A 18 -31.64 41.20 -10.31
C THR A 18 -30.55 40.20 -10.66
N THR A 19 -29.51 40.65 -11.36
CA THR A 19 -28.26 39.90 -11.48
C THR A 19 -27.59 39.89 -10.12
N ALA A 20 -27.79 38.81 -9.36
CA ALA A 20 -26.96 38.49 -8.21
C ALA A 20 -25.56 38.14 -8.72
N THR A 21 -24.67 39.12 -8.77
CA THR A 21 -23.24 38.89 -8.97
C THR A 21 -22.74 38.12 -7.74
N ALA A 22 -22.53 36.81 -7.90
CA ALA A 22 -21.78 36.02 -6.94
C ALA A 22 -20.34 36.55 -6.94
N GLN A 23 -20.05 37.51 -6.06
CA GLN A 23 -18.70 37.95 -5.79
C GLN A 23 -17.98 36.75 -5.17
N ALA A 24 -17.04 36.14 -5.90
CA ALA A 24 -16.14 35.16 -5.31
C ALA A 24 -15.41 35.86 -4.15
N ALA A 25 -15.62 35.38 -2.93
CA ALA A 25 -14.94 35.92 -1.75
C ALA A 25 -13.43 35.78 -1.96
N GLU A 26 -12.70 36.89 -1.84
CA GLU A 26 -11.24 36.83 -1.81
C GLU A 26 -10.81 35.95 -0.61
N PRO A 27 -9.83 35.05 -0.79
CA PRO A 27 -9.33 34.24 0.31
C PRO A 27 -8.82 35.15 1.41
N ASP A 28 -9.37 34.99 2.61
CA ASP A 28 -8.99 35.75 3.79
C ASP A 28 -7.50 35.57 4.06
N ARG A 29 -6.72 36.65 3.88
CA ARG A 29 -5.26 36.65 4.03
C ARG A 29 -4.81 36.34 5.47
N ASN A 30 -5.75 36.33 6.42
CA ASN A 30 -5.52 35.97 7.82
C ASN A 30 -5.88 34.52 8.18
N SER A 31 -6.35 33.70 7.23
CA SER A 31 -6.55 32.27 7.47
C SER A 31 -5.19 31.55 7.58
N PRO A 32 -5.00 30.67 8.59
CA PRO A 32 -3.79 29.88 8.70
C PRO A 32 -3.52 29.09 7.42
N ALA A 33 -2.25 29.03 6.99
CA ALA A 33 -1.87 28.24 5.83
C ALA A 33 -2.33 26.78 6.01
N PRO A 34 -2.86 26.13 4.95
CA PRO A 34 -3.30 24.74 5.04
C PRO A 34 -2.13 23.84 5.43
N MET A 35 -2.38 22.91 6.36
CA MET A 35 -1.35 21.97 6.82
C MET A 35 -0.92 21.04 5.68
N THR A 36 0.38 20.75 5.64
CA THR A 36 0.93 19.69 4.78
C THR A 36 0.54 18.31 5.29
N ALA A 37 0.59 17.28 4.42
CA ALA A 37 0.35 15.89 4.82
C ALA A 37 1.25 15.46 5.99
N ALA A 38 2.54 15.85 5.98
CA ALA A 38 3.49 15.53 7.05
C ALA A 38 3.09 16.16 8.40
N GLN A 39 2.65 17.42 8.39
CA GLN A 39 2.16 18.10 9.60
C GLN A 39 0.88 17.45 10.14
N ILE A 40 -0.03 17.04 9.25
CA ILE A 40 -1.27 16.34 9.63
C ILE A 40 -0.94 14.99 10.28
N ILE A 41 -0.03 14.22 9.68
CA ILE A 41 0.42 12.92 10.23
C ILE A 41 1.11 13.12 11.58
N ALA A 42 1.98 14.12 11.71
CA ALA A 42 2.66 14.41 12.98
C ALA A 42 1.69 14.81 14.09
N ALA A 43 0.61 15.53 13.76
CA ALA A 43 -0.44 15.93 14.70
C ALA A 43 -1.54 14.88 14.91
N ALA A 44 -1.46 13.72 14.23
CA ALA A 44 -2.50 12.70 14.32
C ALA A 44 -2.62 12.14 15.75
N PRO A 45 -3.83 12.09 16.34
CA PRO A 45 -4.02 11.63 17.71
C PRO A 45 -3.67 10.15 17.84
N ALA A 46 -3.33 9.69 19.05
CA ALA A 46 -2.96 8.29 19.29
C ALA A 46 -4.01 7.28 18.79
N SER A 47 -5.30 7.63 18.84
CA SER A 47 -6.41 6.79 18.34
C SER A 47 -6.41 6.60 16.81
N ALA A 48 -5.72 7.46 16.06
CA ALA A 48 -5.54 7.31 14.62
C ALA A 48 -4.45 6.28 14.26
N TRP A 49 -3.69 5.79 15.24
CA TRP A 49 -2.63 4.82 15.04
C TRP A 49 -3.04 3.46 15.59
N ARG A 50 -2.60 2.38 14.93
CA ARG A 50 -2.71 1.02 15.46
C ARG A 50 -1.33 0.40 15.59
N THR A 51 -1.17 -0.46 16.59
CA THR A 51 0.01 -1.32 16.74
C THR A 51 -0.26 -2.63 16.00
N PRO A 52 0.55 -3.01 14.99
CA PRO A 52 0.42 -4.31 14.35
C PRO A 52 0.63 -5.46 15.33
N ASP A 53 -0.06 -6.58 15.10
CA ASP A 53 0.15 -7.81 15.86
C ASP A 53 1.59 -8.32 15.65
N PRO A 54 2.39 -8.56 16.72
CA PRO A 54 3.74 -9.11 16.60
C PRO A 54 3.82 -10.44 15.83
N ASP A 55 2.76 -11.27 15.81
CA ASP A 55 2.74 -12.51 15.03
C ASP A 55 2.47 -12.26 13.53
N ASN A 56 2.16 -11.02 13.14
CA ASN A 56 2.11 -10.57 11.74
C ASN A 56 3.36 -9.78 11.34
N LEU A 57 4.38 -9.63 12.20
CA LEU A 57 5.58 -8.88 11.86
C LEU A 57 6.76 -9.81 11.62
N LEU A 58 7.35 -9.75 10.43
CA LEU A 58 8.64 -10.37 10.12
C LEU A 58 9.76 -9.34 10.28
N TYR A 59 10.78 -9.69 11.06
CA TYR A 59 12.00 -8.92 11.25
C TYR A 59 13.08 -9.55 10.41
N MET A 60 13.41 -8.90 9.29
CA MET A 60 14.43 -9.32 8.35
C MET A 60 15.71 -8.52 8.58
N GLN A 61 16.75 -9.19 9.07
CA GLN A 61 18.04 -8.55 9.32
C GLN A 61 18.92 -8.64 8.07
N LEU A 62 19.16 -7.48 7.45
CA LEU A 62 20.10 -7.31 6.34
C LEU A 62 21.39 -6.62 6.82
N PRO A 63 22.49 -6.68 6.06
CA PRO A 63 23.69 -5.89 6.33
C PRO A 63 23.43 -4.39 6.36
N GLY A 64 22.47 -3.92 5.55
CA GLY A 64 22.07 -2.51 5.49
C GLY A 64 21.26 -2.03 6.69
N GLY A 65 20.59 -2.93 7.40
CA GLY A 65 19.72 -2.62 8.53
C GLY A 65 18.51 -3.55 8.64
N LEU A 66 17.64 -3.25 9.60
CA LEU A 66 16.44 -4.03 9.88
C LEU A 66 15.30 -3.63 8.93
N VAL A 67 14.72 -4.61 8.25
CA VAL A 67 13.47 -4.47 7.49
C VAL A 67 12.35 -5.12 8.29
N VAL A 68 11.22 -4.41 8.45
CA VAL A 68 10.03 -4.99 9.09
C VAL A 68 8.89 -5.09 8.09
N ILE A 69 8.39 -6.31 7.90
CA ILE A 69 7.25 -6.63 7.03
C ILE A 69 6.03 -6.93 7.89
N GLU A 70 4.92 -6.25 7.61
CA GLU A 70 3.59 -6.56 8.15
C GLU A 70 2.84 -7.50 7.21
N LEU A 71 2.48 -8.69 7.69
CA LEU A 71 1.74 -9.71 6.96
C LEU A 71 0.23 -9.40 6.94
N ALA A 72 -0.44 -9.84 5.86
CA ALA A 72 -1.84 -9.53 5.57
C ALA A 72 -2.73 -10.80 5.56
N PRO A 73 -2.98 -11.44 6.73
CA PRO A 73 -3.75 -12.68 6.80
C PRO A 73 -5.20 -12.53 6.32
N GLN A 74 -5.75 -11.32 6.29
CA GLN A 74 -7.08 -11.03 5.75
C GLN A 74 -7.17 -11.17 4.22
N PHE A 75 -6.04 -11.18 3.52
CA PHE A 75 -5.96 -11.39 2.06
C PHE A 75 -5.42 -12.77 1.70
N ALA A 76 -4.36 -13.22 2.37
CA ALA A 76 -3.68 -14.48 2.06
C ALA A 76 -3.47 -15.34 3.32
N PRO A 77 -4.54 -15.81 3.98
CA PRO A 77 -4.44 -16.50 5.26
C PRO A 77 -3.59 -17.78 5.20
N ARG A 78 -3.65 -18.55 4.11
CA ARG A 78 -2.86 -19.79 3.98
C ARG A 78 -1.40 -19.50 3.72
N HIS A 79 -1.07 -18.50 2.89
CA HIS A 79 0.32 -18.06 2.72
C HIS A 79 0.89 -17.49 4.02
N VAL A 80 0.15 -16.61 4.71
CA VAL A 80 0.63 -16.01 5.96
C VAL A 80 0.85 -17.06 7.04
N ALA A 81 -0.02 -18.06 7.16
CA ALA A 81 0.21 -19.19 8.07
C ALA A 81 1.49 -19.95 7.70
N ASN A 82 1.75 -20.18 6.41
CA ASN A 82 2.95 -20.87 5.96
C ASN A 82 4.24 -20.06 6.18
N ILE A 83 4.18 -18.76 5.89
CA ILE A 83 5.28 -17.81 6.11
C ILE A 83 5.65 -17.76 7.59
N ARG A 84 4.67 -17.73 8.50
CA ARG A 84 4.91 -17.83 9.94
C ARG A 84 5.61 -19.14 10.31
N GLN A 85 5.21 -20.25 9.72
CA GLN A 85 5.86 -21.55 9.94
C GLN A 85 7.32 -21.52 9.47
N LEU A 86 7.58 -21.02 8.26
CA LEU A 86 8.92 -20.85 7.70
C LEU A 86 9.81 -19.94 8.56
N ALA A 87 9.27 -18.85 9.08
CA ALA A 87 9.98 -17.93 9.98
C ALA A 87 10.35 -18.60 11.31
N ARG A 88 9.42 -19.36 11.93
CA ARG A 88 9.65 -20.06 13.21
C ARG A 88 10.76 -21.10 13.14
N GLN A 89 11.00 -21.67 11.95
CA GLN A 89 12.06 -22.66 11.72
C GLN A 89 13.32 -22.07 11.06
N GLY A 90 13.40 -20.74 10.91
CA GLY A 90 14.58 -20.07 10.36
C GLY A 90 14.87 -20.39 8.88
N PHE A 91 13.83 -20.63 8.06
CA PHE A 91 14.00 -21.05 6.67
C PHE A 91 14.93 -20.09 5.89
N TRP A 92 14.73 -18.78 6.05
CA TRP A 92 15.48 -17.74 5.34
C TRP A 92 16.87 -17.44 5.93
N ASP A 93 17.22 -18.01 7.07
CA ASP A 93 18.48 -17.70 7.75
C ASP A 93 19.65 -18.22 6.91
N GLY A 94 20.55 -17.30 6.54
CA GLY A 94 21.66 -17.55 5.64
C GLY A 94 21.30 -17.66 4.15
N LEU A 95 20.03 -17.42 3.79
CA LEU A 95 19.64 -17.23 2.38
C LEU A 95 19.95 -15.79 1.94
N SER A 96 19.38 -15.34 0.83
CA SER A 96 19.76 -14.06 0.25
C SER A 96 18.62 -13.35 -0.48
N VAL A 97 18.80 -12.04 -0.67
CA VAL A 97 18.18 -11.30 -1.77
C VAL A 97 19.06 -11.57 -3.00
N TYR A 98 18.58 -12.44 -3.89
CA TYR A 98 19.35 -12.97 -5.02
C TYR A 98 19.01 -12.31 -6.36
N ARG A 99 17.96 -11.47 -6.38
CA ARG A 99 17.47 -10.79 -7.57
C ARG A 99 16.89 -9.44 -7.21
N VAL A 100 17.35 -8.39 -7.88
CA VAL A 100 16.86 -7.01 -7.73
C VAL A 100 16.67 -6.43 -9.13
N GLN A 101 15.40 -6.32 -9.54
CA GLN A 101 15.05 -5.77 -10.84
C GLN A 101 14.76 -4.28 -10.72
N ASP A 102 15.39 -3.49 -11.58
CA ASP A 102 15.17 -2.05 -11.62
C ASP A 102 13.69 -1.71 -11.84
N ASN A 103 13.23 -0.70 -11.09
CA ASN A 103 11.86 -0.20 -11.13
C ASN A 103 10.76 -1.29 -10.96
N PHE A 104 11.07 -2.39 -10.28
CA PHE A 104 10.15 -3.53 -10.11
C PHE A 104 10.24 -4.09 -8.68
N VAL A 105 11.00 -5.17 -8.46
CA VAL A 105 11.02 -5.89 -7.18
C VAL A 105 12.43 -6.27 -6.73
N ALA A 106 12.62 -6.34 -5.41
CA ALA A 106 13.69 -7.09 -4.77
C ALA A 106 13.12 -8.44 -4.30
N GLN A 107 13.69 -9.55 -4.77
CA GLN A 107 13.22 -10.90 -4.49
C GLN A 107 14.24 -11.66 -3.65
N PHE A 108 13.73 -12.41 -2.68
CA PHE A 108 14.51 -13.16 -1.70
C PHE A 108 13.87 -14.50 -1.37
N GLY A 109 14.68 -15.41 -0.83
CA GLY A 109 14.31 -16.81 -0.67
C GLY A 109 15.49 -17.71 -1.01
N ASP A 110 15.21 -18.94 -1.42
CA ASP A 110 16.24 -19.84 -1.88
C ASP A 110 16.52 -19.65 -3.37
N ALA A 111 17.69 -19.11 -3.69
CA ALA A 111 18.13 -18.89 -5.07
C ALA A 111 18.31 -20.19 -5.88
N LEU A 112 18.25 -21.35 -5.21
CA LEU A 112 18.41 -22.68 -5.79
C LEU A 112 17.10 -23.50 -5.77
N ALA A 113 15.96 -22.87 -5.42
CA ALA A 113 14.67 -23.54 -5.26
C ALA A 113 14.19 -24.30 -6.52
N ASP A 114 14.64 -23.90 -7.71
CA ASP A 114 14.27 -24.54 -8.99
C ASP A 114 14.91 -25.92 -9.19
N ASP A 115 15.96 -26.27 -8.42
CA ASP A 115 16.56 -27.59 -8.42
C ASP A 115 16.18 -28.34 -7.13
N PRO A 116 15.21 -29.28 -7.20
CA PRO A 116 14.74 -30.02 -6.03
C PRO A 116 15.82 -30.84 -5.32
N ALA A 117 16.95 -31.15 -5.98
CA ALA A 117 18.04 -31.92 -5.37
C ALA A 117 18.87 -31.11 -4.36
N ILE A 118 18.85 -29.78 -4.49
CA ILE A 118 19.65 -28.86 -3.67
C ILE A 118 18.82 -27.77 -2.96
N ALA A 119 17.54 -27.65 -3.32
CA ALA A 119 16.61 -26.73 -2.67
C ALA A 119 16.57 -26.95 -1.14
N ARG A 120 16.51 -25.85 -0.40
CA ARG A 120 16.38 -25.88 1.06
C ARG A 120 15.07 -26.56 1.45
N PRO A 121 15.10 -27.57 2.34
CA PRO A 121 13.88 -28.22 2.79
C PRO A 121 12.92 -27.25 3.47
N LEU A 122 11.64 -27.32 3.11
CA LEU A 122 10.57 -26.53 3.72
C LEU A 122 10.18 -26.98 5.13
N GLY A 123 10.76 -28.08 5.64
CA GLY A 123 10.49 -28.57 7.00
C GLY A 123 9.01 -28.90 7.19
N ALA A 124 8.38 -28.28 8.19
CA ALA A 124 6.96 -28.49 8.52
C ALA A 124 6.01 -27.54 7.76
N ALA A 125 6.54 -26.66 6.91
CA ALA A 125 5.72 -25.80 6.06
C ALA A 125 5.04 -26.60 4.94
N ALA A 126 3.88 -26.14 4.50
CA ALA A 126 3.16 -26.71 3.38
C ALA A 126 3.96 -26.53 2.07
N THR A 127 3.98 -27.59 1.27
CA THR A 127 4.61 -27.65 -0.07
C THR A 127 3.66 -27.26 -1.20
N ALA A 128 2.38 -27.03 -0.88
CA ALA A 128 1.37 -26.59 -1.82
C ALA A 128 0.42 -25.61 -1.12
N LEU A 129 0.18 -24.46 -1.76
CA LEU A 129 -0.77 -23.46 -1.30
C LEU A 129 -1.73 -23.14 -2.45
N PRO A 130 -3.00 -22.82 -2.16
CA PRO A 130 -3.90 -22.26 -3.17
C PRO A 130 -3.33 -20.98 -3.82
N ALA A 131 -3.93 -20.53 -4.92
CA ALA A 131 -3.88 -19.11 -5.27
C ALA A 131 -4.71 -18.29 -4.26
N GLU A 132 -4.12 -17.24 -3.66
CA GLU A 132 -4.81 -16.28 -2.78
C GLU A 132 -4.69 -14.87 -3.39
N PHE A 133 -5.19 -14.72 -4.61
CA PHE A 133 -5.03 -13.50 -5.40
C PHE A 133 -6.04 -12.40 -5.06
N GLU A 134 -7.18 -12.78 -4.49
CA GLU A 134 -8.28 -11.90 -4.12
C GLU A 134 -9.16 -12.55 -3.05
N VAL A 135 -9.99 -11.74 -2.39
CA VAL A 135 -10.95 -12.17 -1.37
C VAL A 135 -12.35 -11.64 -1.69
N PRO A 136 -13.43 -12.25 -1.17
CA PRO A 136 -14.76 -11.67 -1.25
C PRO A 136 -14.78 -10.26 -0.65
N SER A 137 -15.40 -9.30 -1.34
CA SER A 137 -15.46 -7.92 -0.85
C SER A 137 -16.17 -7.78 0.50
N SER A 138 -17.05 -8.72 0.83
CA SER A 138 -17.76 -8.78 2.11
C SER A 138 -16.87 -9.25 3.28
N SER A 139 -15.70 -9.85 3.02
CA SER A 139 -14.81 -10.32 4.09
C SER A 139 -13.88 -9.23 4.65
N VAL A 140 -13.86 -8.05 4.02
CA VAL A 140 -12.94 -6.95 4.39
C VAL A 140 -13.65 -5.60 4.42
N ALA A 141 -13.29 -4.77 5.41
CA ALA A 141 -13.71 -3.38 5.48
C ALA A 141 -12.83 -2.52 4.57
N PHE A 142 -13.44 -1.89 3.56
CA PHE A 142 -12.74 -1.13 2.53
C PHE A 142 -13.00 0.36 2.66
N THR A 143 -11.93 1.15 2.73
CA THR A 143 -11.97 2.61 2.73
C THR A 143 -11.65 3.09 1.31
N ALA A 144 -12.67 3.51 0.57
CA ALA A 144 -12.53 3.94 -0.81
C ALA A 144 -11.85 5.31 -0.93
N LEU A 145 -11.06 5.47 -1.98
CA LEU A 145 -10.60 6.77 -2.45
C LEU A 145 -11.70 7.44 -3.29
N PRO A 146 -11.76 8.78 -3.31
CA PRO A 146 -12.70 9.50 -4.15
C PRO A 146 -12.31 9.49 -5.64
N ASP A 147 -11.04 9.21 -5.94
CA ASP A 147 -10.51 9.25 -7.29
C ASP A 147 -10.70 7.93 -8.03
N PRO A 148 -10.92 7.96 -9.36
CA PRO A 148 -10.97 6.76 -10.18
C PRO A 148 -9.60 6.07 -10.24
N ASP A 149 -9.60 4.76 -10.39
CA ASP A 149 -8.39 3.95 -10.59
C ASP A 149 -8.39 3.36 -12.00
N GLY A 150 -7.21 3.30 -12.63
CA GLY A 150 -7.10 2.77 -14.00
C GLY A 150 -7.25 1.26 -14.11
N TRP A 151 -7.25 0.53 -12.98
CA TRP A 151 -7.20 -0.93 -12.93
C TRP A 151 -8.41 -1.57 -12.23
N SER A 152 -9.29 -0.77 -11.64
CA SER A 152 -10.38 -1.26 -10.79
C SER A 152 -11.57 -0.30 -10.75
N ASP A 153 -12.73 -0.79 -10.33
CA ASP A 153 -13.92 0.05 -10.13
C ASP A 153 -13.74 1.00 -8.93
N ALA A 154 -12.99 0.56 -7.92
CA ALA A 154 -12.64 1.36 -6.77
C ALA A 154 -11.26 0.99 -6.22
N ALA A 155 -10.42 1.99 -6.00
CA ALA A 155 -9.18 1.87 -5.24
C ALA A 155 -9.35 2.44 -3.83
N GLY A 156 -8.53 1.96 -2.91
CA GLY A 156 -8.63 2.35 -1.51
C GLY A 156 -7.72 1.53 -0.60
N PHE A 157 -8.18 1.34 0.63
CA PHE A 157 -7.38 0.69 1.66
C PHE A 157 -8.20 -0.30 2.48
N VAL A 158 -7.53 -1.39 2.86
CA VAL A 158 -8.03 -2.36 3.84
C VAL A 158 -6.99 -2.46 4.93
N ASP A 159 -7.32 -1.98 6.13
CA ASP A 159 -6.47 -2.08 7.32
C ASP A 159 -4.99 -1.70 7.10
N GLY A 160 -4.71 -0.56 6.48
CA GLY A 160 -3.33 -0.13 6.22
C GLY A 160 -2.66 -0.73 4.97
N PHE A 161 -3.36 -1.55 4.19
CA PHE A 161 -2.88 -2.09 2.92
C PHE A 161 -3.57 -1.41 1.74
N ALA A 162 -2.81 -1.05 0.71
CA ALA A 162 -3.39 -0.56 -0.56
C ALA A 162 -4.18 -1.69 -1.23
N ALA A 163 -5.41 -1.40 -1.62
CA ALA A 163 -6.35 -2.39 -2.12
C ALA A 163 -7.19 -1.82 -3.27
N ALA A 164 -7.72 -2.72 -4.08
CA ALA A 164 -8.60 -2.42 -5.19
C ALA A 164 -9.78 -3.41 -5.19
N ARG A 165 -10.88 -2.99 -5.80
CA ARG A 165 -12.17 -3.70 -5.78
C ARG A 165 -12.80 -3.71 -7.16
N ASP A 166 -13.40 -4.84 -7.49
CA ASP A 166 -14.24 -5.05 -8.66
C ASP A 166 -15.67 -5.28 -8.17
N HIS A 167 -16.60 -4.42 -8.58
CA HIS A 167 -17.99 -4.50 -8.17
C HIS A 167 -18.72 -5.64 -8.88
N GLN A 168 -18.31 -6.01 -10.09
CA GLN A 168 -18.97 -7.06 -10.87
C GLN A 168 -18.70 -8.45 -10.28
N SER A 169 -17.44 -8.76 -10.00
CA SER A 169 -17.07 -10.02 -9.35
C SER A 169 -17.24 -9.99 -7.83
N ALA A 170 -17.50 -8.80 -7.26
CA ALA A 170 -17.59 -8.56 -5.83
C ALA A 170 -16.33 -9.02 -5.07
N THR A 171 -15.15 -8.86 -5.67
CA THR A 171 -13.86 -9.21 -5.05
C THR A 171 -13.02 -7.98 -4.72
N THR A 172 -12.17 -8.13 -3.71
CA THR A 172 -11.17 -7.14 -3.30
C THR A 172 -9.80 -7.81 -3.28
N TRP A 173 -8.76 -7.11 -3.74
CA TRP A 173 -7.38 -7.60 -3.72
C TRP A 173 -6.43 -6.50 -3.21
N MET A 174 -5.24 -6.90 -2.77
CA MET A 174 -4.16 -5.95 -2.50
C MET A 174 -3.53 -5.49 -3.81
N ALA A 175 -3.35 -4.18 -3.96
CA ALA A 175 -2.67 -3.60 -5.10
C ALA A 175 -1.15 -3.68 -4.92
N HIS A 176 -0.40 -4.01 -5.97
CA HIS A 176 1.08 -4.08 -5.94
C HIS A 176 1.72 -2.68 -5.95
N CYS A 177 1.43 -1.87 -4.94
CA CYS A 177 2.07 -0.58 -4.72
C CYS A 177 3.50 -0.73 -4.16
N TYR A 178 4.26 0.37 -4.14
CA TYR A 178 5.60 0.40 -3.54
C TYR A 178 5.59 -0.10 -2.09
N GLY A 179 6.55 -0.96 -1.74
CA GLY A 179 6.68 -1.59 -0.43
C GLY A 179 5.75 -2.79 -0.20
N MET A 180 4.85 -3.13 -1.12
CA MET A 180 4.00 -4.32 -0.98
C MET A 180 4.81 -5.59 -1.19
N VAL A 181 4.45 -6.64 -0.45
CA VAL A 181 5.11 -7.94 -0.46
C VAL A 181 4.21 -8.96 -1.13
N GLY A 182 4.75 -9.67 -2.12
CA GLY A 182 4.06 -10.79 -2.76
C GLY A 182 4.87 -12.09 -2.64
N ALA A 183 4.16 -13.21 -2.79
CA ALA A 183 4.77 -14.52 -2.84
C ALA A 183 5.07 -14.90 -4.30
N GLY A 184 6.32 -15.27 -4.56
CA GLY A 184 6.76 -15.82 -5.84
C GLY A 184 6.07 -17.14 -6.14
N ARG A 185 5.95 -17.46 -7.42
CA ARG A 185 5.39 -18.71 -7.92
C ARG A 185 5.98 -19.06 -9.28
N ASN A 186 5.83 -20.31 -9.66
CA ASN A 186 6.02 -20.78 -11.03
C ASN A 186 4.75 -20.50 -11.86
N ASN A 187 4.67 -21.09 -13.06
CA ASN A 187 3.58 -20.84 -14.00
C ASN A 187 2.19 -21.20 -13.46
N ALA A 188 2.07 -22.30 -12.71
CA ALA A 188 0.78 -22.72 -12.15
C ALA A 188 0.32 -21.73 -11.06
N PRO A 189 -0.96 -21.34 -11.02
CA PRO A 189 -1.46 -20.35 -10.05
C PRO A 189 -1.24 -20.72 -8.57
N ASP A 190 -1.23 -22.01 -8.27
CA ASP A 190 -1.10 -22.62 -6.95
C ASP A 190 0.30 -23.20 -6.68
N SER A 191 1.30 -22.77 -7.45
CA SER A 191 2.69 -23.22 -7.28
C SER A 191 3.50 -22.41 -6.26
N SER A 192 2.91 -21.40 -5.62
CA SER A 192 3.59 -20.69 -4.55
C SER A 192 3.66 -21.55 -3.30
N GLN A 193 4.80 -21.49 -2.61
CA GLN A 193 4.98 -22.10 -1.29
C GLN A 193 5.15 -21.02 -0.20
N GLY A 194 5.14 -19.73 -0.57
CA GLY A 194 5.42 -18.63 0.34
C GLY A 194 6.88 -18.59 0.84
N ALA A 195 7.78 -19.34 0.21
CA ALA A 195 9.20 -19.40 0.54
C ALA A 195 10.04 -18.36 -0.24
N GLU A 196 9.68 -18.13 -1.51
CA GLU A 196 10.23 -17.07 -2.34
C GLU A 196 9.31 -15.86 -2.22
N LEU A 197 9.81 -14.76 -1.66
CA LEU A 197 9.04 -13.53 -1.47
C LEU A 197 9.70 -12.39 -2.23
N TYR A 198 8.91 -11.40 -2.60
CA TYR A 198 9.43 -10.19 -3.24
C TYR A 198 8.76 -8.95 -2.67
N VAL A 199 9.50 -7.84 -2.70
CA VAL A 199 9.05 -6.52 -2.27
C VAL A 199 9.08 -5.60 -3.48
N VAL A 200 7.99 -4.89 -3.73
CA VAL A 200 7.94 -3.86 -4.79
C VAL A 200 8.82 -2.68 -4.36
N ILE A 201 9.84 -2.36 -5.16
CA ILE A 201 10.85 -1.31 -4.88
C ILE A 201 10.86 -0.19 -5.92
N GLY A 202 9.87 -0.17 -6.83
CA GLY A 202 9.78 0.82 -7.91
C GLY A 202 8.35 1.17 -8.25
N GLN A 203 8.13 1.56 -9.51
CA GLN A 203 6.81 1.82 -10.07
C GLN A 203 5.90 0.60 -9.84
N ALA A 204 4.69 0.87 -9.36
CA ALA A 204 3.73 -0.17 -9.01
C ALA A 204 3.42 -1.09 -10.21
N PRO A 205 3.84 -2.37 -10.19
CA PRO A 205 3.52 -3.31 -11.26
C PRO A 205 2.10 -3.85 -11.09
N ARG A 206 1.11 -2.99 -11.30
CA ARG A 206 -0.33 -3.31 -11.15
C ARG A 206 -0.79 -4.45 -12.06
N ASN A 207 0.00 -4.87 -13.04
CA ASN A 207 -0.25 -6.09 -13.81
C ASN A 207 -0.08 -7.39 -13.00
N LEU A 208 0.54 -7.34 -11.81
CA LEU A 208 0.60 -8.47 -10.89
C LEU A 208 -0.68 -8.61 -10.04
N ASP A 209 -1.50 -7.56 -9.98
CA ASP A 209 -2.78 -7.61 -9.30
C ASP A 209 -3.62 -8.78 -9.84
N ARG A 210 -4.27 -9.51 -8.94
CA ARG A 210 -5.09 -10.69 -9.24
C ARG A 210 -4.34 -11.86 -9.91
N ASN A 211 -3.02 -11.79 -10.03
CA ASN A 211 -2.17 -12.83 -10.63
C ASN A 211 -1.13 -13.41 -9.66
N MET A 212 -0.91 -12.73 -8.54
CA MET A 212 0.06 -13.09 -7.51
C MET A 212 -0.59 -12.95 -6.13
N SER A 213 -0.23 -13.83 -5.20
CA SER A 213 -0.65 -13.73 -3.80
C SER A 213 0.13 -12.62 -3.13
N ALA A 214 -0.51 -11.49 -2.86
CA ALA A 214 0.05 -10.43 -2.03
C ALA A 214 -0.11 -10.80 -0.55
N VAL A 215 0.98 -10.77 0.21
CA VAL A 215 1.06 -11.36 1.55
C VAL A 215 1.38 -10.35 2.65
N GLY A 216 1.73 -9.11 2.29
CA GLY A 216 2.07 -8.10 3.28
C GLY A 216 2.57 -6.79 2.68
N ARG A 217 3.21 -5.97 3.52
CA ARG A 217 3.91 -4.74 3.14
C ARG A 217 5.07 -4.45 4.08
N VAL A 218 6.10 -3.76 3.58
CA VAL A 218 7.17 -3.23 4.43
C VAL A 218 6.67 -2.00 5.18
N ILE A 219 6.87 -1.98 6.50
CA ILE A 219 6.50 -0.88 7.39
C ILE A 219 7.70 -0.19 8.05
N HIS A 220 8.91 -0.71 7.86
CA HIS A 220 10.15 -0.11 8.34
C HIS A 220 11.34 -0.60 7.49
N GLY A 221 12.29 0.28 7.18
CA GLY A 221 13.56 -0.09 6.55
C GLY A 221 13.48 -0.45 5.05
N ILE A 222 12.48 0.04 4.32
CA ILE A 222 12.33 -0.26 2.88
C ILE A 222 13.56 0.17 2.06
N GLU A 223 14.26 1.21 2.49
CA GLU A 223 15.50 1.71 1.89
C GLU A 223 16.61 0.66 1.85
N HIS A 224 16.63 -0.29 2.79
CA HIS A 224 17.61 -1.38 2.81
C HIS A 224 17.39 -2.41 1.71
N LEU A 225 16.21 -2.40 1.07
CA LEU A 225 15.89 -3.21 -0.11
C LEU A 225 15.93 -2.37 -1.40
N SER A 226 15.33 -1.18 -1.40
CA SER A 226 15.21 -0.37 -2.62
C SER A 226 16.53 0.28 -3.05
N ALA A 227 17.51 0.40 -2.14
CA ALA A 227 18.85 0.87 -2.47
C ALA A 227 19.79 -0.23 -2.97
N LEU A 228 19.43 -1.52 -2.90
CA LEU A 228 20.33 -2.62 -3.29
C LEU A 228 20.76 -2.53 -4.76
N PRO A 229 22.01 -2.89 -5.12
CA PRO A 229 22.47 -2.87 -6.51
C PRO A 229 21.54 -3.66 -7.43
N ARG A 230 21.32 -3.20 -8.66
CA ARG A 230 20.40 -3.84 -9.59
C ARG A 230 21.12 -5.00 -10.25
N GLY A 231 20.46 -6.14 -10.41
CA GLY A 231 21.02 -7.27 -11.14
C GLY A 231 21.10 -6.93 -12.63
N PRO A 232 22.26 -7.12 -13.29
CA PRO A 232 22.43 -6.77 -14.69
C PRO A 232 21.84 -7.81 -15.66
N GLU A 233 21.57 -9.03 -15.18
CA GLU A 233 21.04 -10.12 -16.01
C GLU A 233 19.53 -9.99 -16.24
N PRO A 234 18.95 -10.71 -17.22
CA PRO A 234 17.52 -10.72 -17.46
C PRO A 234 16.72 -10.93 -16.18
N MET A 235 15.61 -10.20 -16.06
CA MET A 235 14.80 -10.18 -14.85
C MET A 235 15.51 -9.63 -13.61
N GLY A 236 16.75 -9.12 -13.67
CA GLY A 236 17.43 -8.51 -12.52
C GLY A 236 18.15 -9.50 -11.61
N PHE A 237 18.56 -10.66 -12.11
CA PHE A 237 19.40 -11.60 -11.35
C PHE A 237 20.83 -11.07 -11.21
N TYR A 238 21.49 -11.43 -10.11
CA TYR A 238 22.94 -11.26 -10.00
C TYR A 238 23.67 -12.39 -10.73
N PRO A 239 24.76 -12.11 -11.46
CA PRO A 239 25.48 -13.13 -12.22
C PRO A 239 26.31 -14.07 -11.33
N GLN A 240 26.72 -13.65 -10.12
CA GLN A 240 27.39 -14.51 -9.15
C GLN A 240 26.71 -14.44 -7.78
N ARG A 241 26.59 -15.59 -7.10
CA ARG A 241 25.99 -15.68 -5.75
C ARG A 241 26.75 -14.90 -4.67
N SER A 242 28.04 -14.61 -4.90
CA SER A 242 28.82 -13.72 -4.02
C SER A 242 28.35 -12.26 -4.03
N GLN A 243 27.49 -11.89 -4.99
CA GLN A 243 26.88 -10.56 -5.08
C GLN A 243 25.48 -10.50 -4.46
N ASP A 244 24.90 -11.65 -4.13
CA ASP A 244 23.62 -11.69 -3.44
C ASP A 244 23.76 -10.98 -2.08
N THR A 245 22.69 -10.30 -1.63
CA THR A 245 22.70 -9.69 -0.29
C THR A 245 22.30 -10.74 0.74
N PRO A 246 23.17 -11.14 1.68
CA PRO A 246 22.85 -12.18 2.64
C PRO A 246 21.77 -11.72 3.62
N ILE A 247 20.91 -12.66 4.01
CA ILE A 247 19.91 -12.49 5.05
C ILE A 247 20.45 -13.13 6.31
N ALA A 248 20.75 -12.31 7.32
CA ALA A 248 21.24 -12.83 8.59
C ALA A 248 20.15 -13.64 9.29
N SER A 249 18.92 -13.14 9.31
CA SER A 249 17.76 -13.86 9.81
C SER A 249 16.44 -13.27 9.33
N ILE A 250 15.38 -14.09 9.27
CA ILE A 250 13.99 -13.62 9.25
C ILE A 250 13.19 -14.31 10.36
N GLN A 251 12.73 -13.53 11.34
CA GLN A 251 12.02 -14.05 12.51
C GLN A 251 10.69 -13.32 12.73
N LEU A 252 9.75 -13.96 13.42
CA LEU A 252 8.54 -13.27 13.86
C LEU A 252 8.85 -12.34 15.03
N ALA A 253 8.27 -11.15 15.06
CA ALA A 253 8.41 -10.29 16.24
C ALA A 253 7.83 -10.96 17.49
N SER A 254 6.82 -11.82 17.34
CA SER A 254 6.24 -12.63 18.42
C SER A 254 7.23 -13.61 19.06
N SER A 255 8.27 -14.05 18.36
CA SER A 255 9.31 -14.92 18.93
C SER A 255 10.41 -14.17 19.70
N LEU A 256 10.45 -12.84 19.59
CA LEU A 256 11.39 -12.00 20.33
C LEU A 256 10.80 -11.57 21.68
N PRO A 257 11.63 -11.39 22.72
CA PRO A 257 11.21 -10.73 23.95
C PRO A 257 10.65 -9.32 23.69
N PRO A 258 9.64 -8.83 24.44
CA PRO A 258 9.01 -7.52 24.21
C PRO A 258 10.00 -6.35 24.10
N GLU A 259 11.08 -6.36 24.87
CA GLU A 259 12.14 -5.35 24.88
C GLU A 259 13.00 -5.30 23.61
N GLN A 260 12.96 -6.36 22.80
CA GLN A 260 13.65 -6.43 21.50
C GLN A 260 12.73 -6.06 20.32
N ARG A 261 11.43 -5.85 20.59
CA ARG A 261 10.46 -5.49 19.55
C ARG A 261 10.47 -3.98 19.36
N LEU A 262 10.52 -3.54 18.11
CA LEU A 262 10.28 -2.14 17.78
C LEU A 262 8.84 -1.76 18.14
N PRO A 263 8.60 -0.62 18.81
CA PRO A 263 7.26 -0.14 19.15
C PRO A 263 6.58 0.48 17.93
N LEU A 264 6.46 -0.28 16.84
CA LEU A 264 5.92 0.20 15.57
C LEU A 264 4.41 0.46 15.68
N GLN A 265 4.01 1.57 15.12
CA GLN A 265 2.62 1.94 14.89
C GLN A 265 2.43 2.31 13.43
N VAL A 266 1.25 2.04 12.90
CA VAL A 266 0.86 2.39 11.53
C VAL A 266 -0.39 3.25 11.58
N LEU A 267 -0.46 4.26 10.71
CA LEU A 267 -1.59 5.16 10.66
C LEU A 267 -2.78 4.41 10.08
N ARG A 268 -3.90 4.42 10.79
CA ARG A 268 -5.12 3.74 10.35
C ARG A 268 -5.67 4.44 9.11
N THR A 269 -5.87 3.68 8.05
CA THR A 269 -6.37 4.20 6.77
C THR A 269 -7.85 4.57 6.78
N ASP A 270 -8.58 4.16 7.82
CA ASP A 270 -9.98 4.56 8.09
C ASP A 270 -10.09 5.82 8.96
N SER A 271 -8.96 6.42 9.37
CA SER A 271 -8.95 7.58 10.27
C SER A 271 -9.15 8.90 9.53
N ALA A 272 -9.74 9.88 10.22
CA ALA A 272 -9.83 11.25 9.73
C ALA A 272 -8.46 11.87 9.43
N SER A 273 -7.43 11.54 10.22
CA SER A 273 -6.06 12.00 10.00
C SER A 273 -5.48 11.46 8.69
N PHE A 274 -5.73 10.20 8.36
CA PHE A 274 -5.29 9.63 7.08
C PHE A 274 -6.03 10.25 5.90
N ALA A 275 -7.35 10.43 6.00
CA ALA A 275 -8.14 11.10 4.96
C ALA A 275 -7.66 12.54 4.70
N ALA A 276 -7.40 13.32 5.77
CA ALA A 276 -6.90 14.68 5.66
C ALA A 276 -5.46 14.73 5.08
N ALA A 277 -4.59 13.81 5.47
CA ALA A 277 -3.23 13.72 4.92
C ALA A 277 -3.25 13.34 3.44
N THR A 278 -4.13 12.42 3.05
CA THR A 278 -4.36 12.02 1.65
C THR A 278 -4.85 13.20 0.82
N GLU A 279 -5.83 13.97 1.30
CA GLU A 279 -6.32 15.17 0.59
C GLU A 279 -5.23 16.26 0.48
N ALA A 280 -4.45 16.49 1.54
CA ALA A 280 -3.34 17.43 1.49
C ALA A 280 -2.23 16.99 0.49
N ARG A 281 -2.09 15.68 0.26
CA ARG A 281 -1.17 15.12 -0.75
C ARG A 281 -1.76 15.22 -2.15
N ARG A 282 -3.04 14.88 -2.32
CA ARG A 282 -3.82 14.95 -3.56
C ARG A 282 -3.83 16.37 -4.11
N ASN A 283 -4.03 17.34 -3.23
CA ASN A 283 -4.09 18.76 -3.56
C ASN A 283 -3.10 19.50 -2.68
N ARG A 284 -1.82 19.50 -3.05
CA ARG A 284 -0.82 20.32 -2.38
C ARG A 284 -1.16 21.80 -2.55
N ARG A 285 -1.25 22.52 -1.43
CA ARG A 285 -1.66 23.93 -1.36
C ARG A 285 -0.59 24.83 -0.73
N ASP A 286 0.61 24.31 -0.52
CA ASP A 286 1.75 25.13 -0.10
C ASP A 286 2.18 26.09 -1.23
N ALA A 287 2.83 27.20 -0.88
CA ALA A 287 3.09 28.32 -1.80
C ALA A 287 3.86 27.95 -3.08
N PHE A 288 4.54 26.80 -3.09
CA PHE A 288 5.21 26.27 -4.27
C PHE A 288 4.23 25.78 -5.36
N TYR A 289 3.06 25.26 -4.96
CA TYR A 289 2.08 24.67 -5.87
C TYR A 289 1.06 25.71 -6.34
N GLN A 290 1.18 26.12 -7.61
CA GLN A 290 0.26 27.10 -8.20
C GLN A 290 -1.10 26.51 -8.59
N ARG A 291 -1.19 25.19 -8.79
CA ARG A 291 -2.41 24.50 -9.24
C ARG A 291 -2.61 23.20 -8.47
N PRO A 292 -3.81 22.95 -7.91
CA PRO A 292 -4.12 21.64 -7.34
C PRO A 292 -4.19 20.58 -8.45
N ALA A 293 -3.74 19.36 -8.16
CA ALA A 293 -3.77 18.27 -9.14
C ALA A 293 -5.19 17.74 -9.37
N GLY A 294 -6.05 17.79 -8.35
CA GLY A 294 -7.42 17.32 -8.44
C GLY A 294 -7.55 15.80 -8.60
N HIS A 295 -6.47 15.05 -8.40
CA HIS A 295 -6.41 13.60 -8.52
C HIS A 295 -5.15 13.04 -7.83
N ILE A 296 -5.25 11.84 -7.25
CA ILE A 296 -4.11 11.07 -6.77
C ILE A 296 -4.28 9.58 -7.09
N ASP A 297 -3.23 8.98 -7.66
CA ASP A 297 -3.16 7.53 -7.86
C ASP A 297 -3.01 6.80 -6.52
N LEU A 298 -3.64 5.62 -6.39
CA LEU A 298 -3.60 4.79 -5.18
C LEU A 298 -2.17 4.59 -4.66
N CYS A 299 -1.24 4.23 -5.55
CA CYS A 299 0.12 3.87 -5.17
C CYS A 299 1.02 5.10 -4.95
N ASN A 300 0.50 6.31 -5.18
CA ASN A 300 1.16 7.58 -4.82
C ASN A 300 0.80 8.08 -3.42
N ILE A 301 -0.07 7.37 -2.70
CA ILE A 301 -0.46 7.68 -1.32
C ILE A 301 0.47 6.94 -0.36
N PRO A 302 1.27 7.66 0.46
CA PRO A 302 2.10 7.02 1.48
C PRO A 302 1.23 6.32 2.53
N LEU A 303 1.71 5.19 3.07
CA LEU A 303 1.11 4.46 4.18
C LEU A 303 1.99 4.62 5.43
N PRO A 304 1.77 5.65 6.27
CA PRO A 304 2.73 6.04 7.29
C PRO A 304 2.86 5.00 8.41
N SER A 305 4.09 4.82 8.86
CA SER A 305 4.43 4.13 10.09
C SER A 305 5.31 5.04 10.97
N ARG A 306 5.38 4.74 12.26
CA ARG A 306 6.26 5.41 13.22
C ARG A 306 6.70 4.46 14.31
N LEU A 307 7.79 4.81 14.98
CA LEU A 307 8.08 4.28 16.32
C LEU A 307 7.26 5.08 17.32
N ALA A 308 6.47 4.41 18.17
CA ALA A 308 5.81 5.06 19.28
C ALA A 308 6.87 5.64 20.22
N SER A 309 6.63 6.84 20.72
CA SER A 309 7.43 7.39 21.82
C SER A 309 7.36 6.43 23.01
N ALA A 310 8.48 6.25 23.71
CA ALA A 310 8.48 5.52 24.97
C ALA A 310 7.41 6.13 25.90
N PRO A 311 6.64 5.30 26.63
CA PRO A 311 5.64 5.79 27.58
C PRO A 311 6.27 6.68 28.67
#